data_AF-A0A120F7B3-F1
#
_entry.id   AF-A0A120F7B3-F1
#
_cell.length_a   1.000
_cell.length_b   1.000
_cell.length_c   1.000
_cell.angle_alpha   90.00
_cell.angle_beta   90.00
_cell.angle_gamma   90.00
#
_symmetry.space_group_name_H-M   'P 1'
#
loop_
_entity.id
_entity.type
_entity.pdbx_description
1 polymer ?
#
loop_
_entity_poly.entity_id
_entity_poly.type
_entity_poly.pdbx_seq_one_letter_code
_entity_poly.pdbx_strand_id
1 'polypeptide(L)'
;MSTLRALAKAQAVAAGVAQPVATVRHLHLAERPLVLVPLAMAGEAHAPLAALVGTAPDDARLLIVPQPRNRDQRFRFVTELAAVVLPWLDGFRGVAEAVAVDRGRDVRYRYSDAPQLWVPNPAGITFLRLLGRSTRFRRPDGDHPVHPVVPLLGRWLTFFAERAEQPGSSALLAMTDALTLHWATGQSAVEDLHLPALLGWIDPPAGRTGAQAAALAEDPQVCPPAGPATDPEFDNVLLAPAMAGWAAAADDPARDEAYAELVRLLRGQLAPTWELMWRGLGLLGALPPGARVVGRWAGDRDAFTGYAEHLDADGGPQPRHDGAVAAAVRLHRLERAASAYLVQRAYDDPLVMAEHRLTGEAFVGEVTLADPGRVDDSGKRPVLRPRIQVVTGDPVRMPVGATLWSTARPGQKARVVFVTPAADGRTEVVLELSGGMGRGLTAPPGSVPQVGERLCLTTLSEAFLPAGTFPTAEETPWTHGGPPTHDAADARGSELSSVVG
;
A
#
# COMPACT_ATOMS: atom_id res chain seq x y z
N MET A 1 -0.14 9.09 17.66
CA MET A 1 -0.57 10.27 16.88
C MET A 1 0.43 11.38 17.13
N SER A 2 0.93 12.02 16.08
CA SER A 2 1.97 13.06 16.17
C SER A 2 1.39 14.40 16.63
N THR A 3 2.22 15.33 17.11
CA THR A 3 1.75 16.62 17.63
C THR A 3 1.16 17.48 16.52
N LEU A 4 1.80 17.52 15.34
CA LEU A 4 1.28 18.28 14.20
C LEU A 4 -0.02 17.67 13.65
N ARG A 5 -0.15 16.34 13.68
CA ARG A 5 -1.40 15.69 13.26
C ARG A 5 -2.54 16.02 14.22
N ALA A 6 -2.28 16.06 15.53
CA ALA A 6 -3.27 16.49 16.52
C ALA A 6 -3.69 17.95 16.30
N LEU A 7 -2.73 18.84 16.04
CA LEU A 7 -3.00 20.23 15.67
C LEU A 7 -3.87 20.33 14.40
N ALA A 8 -3.53 19.59 13.34
CA ALA A 8 -4.29 19.57 12.10
C ALA A 8 -5.74 19.10 12.30
N LYS A 9 -5.98 18.12 13.19
CA LYS A 9 -7.34 17.71 13.56
C LYS A 9 -8.11 18.83 14.29
N ALA A 10 -7.47 19.50 15.24
CA ALA A 10 -8.10 20.64 15.94
C ALA A 10 -8.41 21.80 14.96
N GLN A 11 -7.49 22.09 14.04
CA GLN A 11 -7.70 23.05 12.97
C GLN A 11 -8.83 22.64 12.03
N ALA A 12 -8.97 21.34 11.73
CA ALA A 12 -10.07 20.85 10.91
C ALA A 12 -11.43 21.15 11.56
N VAL A 13 -11.56 20.89 12.86
CA VAL A 13 -12.77 21.24 13.63
C VAL A 13 -13.03 22.74 13.60
N ALA A 14 -12.01 23.56 13.85
CA ALA A 14 -12.15 25.02 13.88
C ALA A 14 -12.51 25.62 12.50
N ALA A 15 -11.92 25.11 11.42
CA ALA A 15 -12.18 25.57 10.06
C ALA A 15 -13.44 24.94 9.44
N GLY A 16 -13.98 23.88 10.06
CA GLY A 16 -15.11 23.12 9.53
C GLY A 16 -14.79 22.33 8.26
N VAL A 17 -13.51 22.02 7.98
CA VAL A 17 -13.06 21.27 6.79
C VAL A 17 -11.74 20.57 7.08
N ALA A 18 -11.48 19.41 6.47
CA ALA A 18 -10.24 18.67 6.68
C ALA A 18 -9.00 19.50 6.32
N GLN A 19 -7.91 19.29 7.06
CA GLN A 19 -6.64 19.97 6.82
C GLN A 19 -5.68 19.07 6.05
N PRO A 20 -4.96 19.59 5.05
CA PRO A 20 -3.91 18.83 4.40
C PRO A 20 -2.78 18.56 5.39
N VAL A 21 -2.35 17.29 5.47
CA VAL A 21 -1.18 16.84 6.25
C VAL A 21 -0.07 16.29 5.35
N ALA A 22 -0.27 16.39 4.03
CA ALA A 22 0.71 16.10 3.01
C ALA A 22 0.58 17.14 1.88
N THR A 23 1.71 17.48 1.25
CA THR A 23 1.77 18.40 0.10
C THR A 23 1.88 17.66 -1.24
N VAL A 24 2.27 16.39 -1.20
CA VAL A 24 2.42 15.52 -2.35
C VAL A 24 1.67 14.21 -2.10
N ARG A 25 1.24 13.53 -3.17
CA ARG A 25 0.73 12.17 -3.04
C ARG A 25 1.88 11.19 -2.84
N HIS A 26 1.76 10.35 -1.82
CA HIS A 26 2.77 9.35 -1.45
C HIS A 26 2.54 7.97 -2.08
N LEU A 27 1.61 7.89 -3.03
CA LEU A 27 1.21 6.68 -3.75
C LEU A 27 1.26 6.90 -5.26
N HIS A 28 1.45 5.82 -6.00
CA HIS A 28 1.25 5.83 -7.44
C HIS A 28 -0.25 5.89 -7.75
N LEU A 29 -0.63 6.61 -8.79
CA LEU A 29 -2.00 6.64 -9.30
C LEU A 29 -1.94 6.24 -10.76
N ALA A 30 -2.43 5.04 -11.06
CA ALA A 30 -2.46 4.52 -12.42
C ALA A 30 -3.48 5.31 -13.26
N GLU A 31 -3.25 5.37 -14.57
CA GLU A 31 -4.20 6.01 -15.51
C GLU A 31 -5.51 5.22 -15.62
N ARG A 32 -5.43 3.89 -15.48
CA ARG A 32 -6.58 2.96 -15.55
C ARG A 32 -6.59 2.01 -14.36
N PRO A 33 -6.85 2.53 -13.14
CA PRO A 33 -6.95 1.68 -11.96
C PRO A 33 -8.20 0.80 -12.06
N LEU A 34 -8.17 -0.39 -11.46
CA LEU A 34 -9.37 -1.20 -11.27
C LEU A 34 -10.01 -0.84 -9.93
N VAL A 35 -11.23 -0.31 -9.94
CA VAL A 35 -12.02 -0.11 -8.72
C VAL A 35 -12.89 -1.34 -8.49
N LEU A 36 -12.90 -1.85 -7.26
CA LEU A 36 -13.74 -2.96 -6.83
C LEU A 36 -14.42 -2.59 -5.51
N VAL A 37 -15.75 -2.51 -5.53
CA VAL A 37 -16.59 -2.24 -4.35
C VAL A 37 -17.33 -3.54 -4.00
N PRO A 38 -16.86 -4.31 -3.01
CA PRO A 38 -17.47 -5.59 -2.67
C PRO A 38 -18.55 -5.44 -1.60
N LEU A 39 -19.56 -6.32 -1.63
CA LEU A 39 -20.45 -6.63 -0.52
C LEU A 39 -20.34 -8.11 -0.16
N ALA A 40 -20.45 -8.40 1.13
CA ALA A 40 -20.49 -9.74 1.69
C ALA A 40 -21.80 -9.95 2.45
N MET A 41 -22.29 -11.19 2.46
CA MET A 41 -23.45 -11.56 3.26
C MET A 41 -23.14 -11.42 4.76
N ALA A 42 -24.04 -10.78 5.52
CA ALA A 42 -23.95 -10.72 6.97
C ALA A 42 -24.07 -12.12 7.62
N GLY A 43 -23.31 -12.34 8.69
CA GLY A 43 -23.35 -13.59 9.46
C GLY A 43 -22.66 -14.81 8.83
N GLU A 44 -22.24 -14.72 7.56
CA GLU A 44 -21.40 -15.73 6.91
C GLU A 44 -20.02 -15.17 6.63
N ALA A 45 -18.99 -15.83 7.13
CA ALA A 45 -17.62 -15.38 6.94
C ALA A 45 -17.25 -15.31 5.45
N HIS A 46 -17.31 -14.09 4.90
CA HIS A 46 -16.78 -13.71 3.59
C HIS A 46 -17.46 -14.40 2.39
N ALA A 47 -18.75 -14.68 2.51
CA ALA A 47 -19.57 -15.11 1.37
C ALA A 47 -19.84 -13.89 0.46
N PRO A 48 -19.40 -13.89 -0.81
CA PRO A 48 -19.68 -12.78 -1.73
C PRO A 48 -21.18 -12.62 -1.92
N LEU A 49 -21.67 -11.38 -1.82
CA LEU A 49 -23.06 -11.02 -2.10
C LEU A 49 -23.16 -10.28 -3.44
N ALA A 50 -22.36 -9.23 -3.61
CA ALA A 50 -22.32 -8.45 -4.84
C ALA A 50 -20.99 -7.71 -4.97
N ALA A 51 -20.69 -7.22 -6.17
CA ALA A 51 -19.61 -6.26 -6.37
C ALA A 51 -19.89 -5.33 -7.57
N LEU A 52 -19.48 -4.07 -7.46
CA LEU A 52 -19.21 -3.24 -8.63
C LEU A 52 -17.72 -3.32 -8.95
N VAL A 53 -17.38 -3.53 -10.22
CA VAL A 53 -16.00 -3.61 -10.71
C VAL A 53 -15.86 -2.92 -12.07
N GLY A 54 -14.77 -2.20 -12.29
CA GLY A 54 -14.54 -1.48 -13.54
C GLY A 54 -13.31 -0.56 -13.49
N THR A 55 -12.97 0.02 -14.64
CA THR A 55 -11.77 0.86 -14.82
C THR A 55 -12.05 2.33 -15.16
N ALA A 56 -13.34 2.70 -15.29
CA ALA A 56 -13.79 4.05 -15.51
C ALA A 56 -15.10 4.33 -14.76
N PRO A 57 -15.43 5.59 -14.43
CA PRO A 57 -16.66 5.93 -13.69
C PRO A 57 -17.95 5.41 -14.32
N ASP A 58 -18.03 5.38 -15.65
CA ASP A 58 -19.17 4.96 -16.46
C ASP A 58 -19.14 3.47 -16.86
N ASP A 59 -18.05 2.74 -16.54
CA ASP A 59 -17.85 1.32 -16.86
C ASP A 59 -18.06 0.42 -15.63
N ALA A 60 -19.15 0.63 -14.90
CA ALA A 60 -19.45 -0.10 -13.67
C ALA A 60 -20.17 -1.43 -13.95
N ARG A 61 -19.45 -2.56 -13.89
CA ARG A 61 -20.05 -3.90 -14.00
C ARG A 61 -20.51 -4.42 -12.65
N LEU A 62 -21.80 -4.75 -12.55
CA LEU A 62 -22.41 -5.34 -11.36
C LEU A 62 -22.40 -6.86 -11.43
N LEU A 63 -21.86 -7.49 -10.39
CA LEU A 63 -21.84 -8.94 -10.18
C LEU A 63 -22.66 -9.26 -8.93
N ILE A 64 -23.50 -10.30 -8.97
CA ILE A 64 -24.43 -10.66 -7.87
C ILE A 64 -24.39 -12.16 -7.62
N VAL A 65 -24.49 -12.54 -6.34
CA VAL A 65 -24.75 -13.90 -5.89
C VAL A 65 -26.17 -13.96 -5.33
N PRO A 66 -27.16 -14.45 -6.11
CA PRO A 66 -28.56 -14.43 -5.69
C PRO A 66 -28.83 -15.21 -4.41
N GLN A 67 -28.12 -16.33 -4.23
CA GLN A 67 -28.12 -17.12 -3.01
C GLN A 67 -26.68 -17.31 -2.52
N PRO A 68 -26.15 -16.40 -1.69
CA PRO A 68 -24.79 -16.50 -1.19
C PRO A 68 -24.53 -17.78 -0.42
N ARG A 69 -25.52 -18.51 0.10
CA ARG A 69 -25.32 -19.84 0.74
C ARG A 69 -24.99 -20.96 -0.25
N ASN A 70 -25.29 -20.77 -1.53
CA ASN A 70 -25.03 -21.75 -2.57
C ASN A 70 -23.58 -21.65 -3.05
N ARG A 71 -22.81 -22.72 -2.88
CA ARG A 71 -21.38 -22.79 -3.24
C ARG A 71 -21.13 -22.60 -4.74
N ASP A 72 -21.97 -23.15 -5.60
CA ASP A 72 -21.80 -23.06 -7.06
C ASP A 72 -22.02 -21.62 -7.54
N GLN A 73 -22.99 -20.92 -6.94
CA GLN A 73 -23.21 -19.50 -7.23
C GLN A 73 -22.04 -18.63 -6.76
N ARG A 74 -21.41 -18.94 -5.62
CA ARG A 74 -20.17 -18.26 -5.20
C ARG A 74 -19.06 -18.45 -6.23
N PHE A 75 -18.87 -19.65 -6.77
CA PHE A 75 -17.84 -19.89 -7.79
C PHE A 75 -18.18 -19.27 -9.14
N ARG A 76 -19.46 -19.19 -9.50
CA ARG A 76 -19.92 -18.43 -10.67
C ARG A 76 -19.54 -16.95 -10.54
N PHE A 77 -19.78 -16.34 -9.38
CA PHE A 77 -19.34 -14.97 -9.11
C PHE A 77 -17.83 -14.79 -9.27
N VAL A 78 -17.02 -15.73 -8.75
CA VAL A 78 -15.56 -15.68 -8.95
C VAL A 78 -15.19 -15.81 -10.42
N THR A 79 -15.92 -16.63 -11.18
CA THR A 79 -15.73 -16.79 -12.63
C THR A 79 -16.05 -15.49 -13.38
N GLU A 80 -17.15 -14.82 -13.04
CA GLU A 80 -17.55 -13.54 -13.63
C GLU A 80 -16.58 -12.41 -13.25
N LEU A 81 -16.10 -12.40 -12.00
CA LEU A 81 -15.07 -11.46 -11.57
C LEU A 81 -13.76 -11.71 -12.32
N ALA A 82 -13.37 -12.97 -12.52
CA ALA A 82 -12.17 -13.33 -13.27
C ALA A 82 -12.27 -12.88 -14.74
N ALA A 83 -13.46 -12.92 -15.33
CA ALA A 83 -13.69 -12.43 -16.69
C ALA A 83 -13.47 -10.91 -16.84
N VAL A 84 -13.42 -10.15 -15.74
CA VAL A 84 -13.03 -8.73 -15.72
C VAL A 84 -11.55 -8.58 -15.37
N VAL A 85 -11.13 -9.23 -14.27
CA VAL A 85 -9.82 -9.01 -13.68
C VAL A 85 -8.69 -9.62 -14.52
N LEU A 86 -8.86 -10.84 -15.04
CA LEU A 86 -7.77 -11.51 -15.77
C LEU A 86 -7.42 -10.79 -17.09
N PRO A 87 -8.39 -10.40 -17.95
CA PRO A 87 -8.05 -9.62 -19.14
C PRO A 87 -7.41 -8.26 -18.81
N TRP A 88 -7.84 -7.62 -17.72
CA TRP A 88 -7.21 -6.39 -17.25
C TRP A 88 -5.75 -6.62 -16.83
N LEU A 89 -5.45 -7.70 -16.09
CA LEU A 89 -4.08 -8.08 -15.73
C LEU A 89 -3.21 -8.38 -16.95
N ASP A 90 -3.75 -9.13 -17.92
CA ASP A 90 -3.02 -9.47 -19.14
C ASP A 90 -2.65 -8.24 -19.97
N GLY A 91 -3.43 -7.16 -19.87
CA GLY A 91 -3.10 -5.86 -20.47
C GLY A 91 -1.77 -5.25 -20.01
N PHE A 92 -1.23 -5.66 -18.86
CA PHE A 92 0.06 -5.17 -18.34
C PHE A 92 1.24 -6.08 -18.70
N ARG A 93 1.00 -7.23 -19.33
CA ARG A 93 2.03 -8.26 -19.59
C ARG A 93 2.63 -8.19 -21.00
N GLY A 94 2.27 -7.18 -21.78
CA GLY A 94 2.65 -7.09 -23.20
C GLY A 94 3.99 -6.43 -23.49
N VAL A 95 4.44 -5.48 -22.66
CA VAL A 95 5.65 -4.69 -22.92
C VAL A 95 6.61 -4.83 -21.74
N ALA A 96 7.84 -5.25 -22.01
CA ALA A 96 8.91 -5.35 -21.02
C ALA A 96 10.05 -4.38 -21.34
N GLU A 97 10.65 -3.83 -20.29
CA GLU A 97 11.84 -2.97 -20.32
C GLU A 97 13.05 -3.70 -19.74
N ALA A 98 14.23 -3.42 -20.33
CA ALA A 98 15.51 -3.86 -19.82
C ALA A 98 15.96 -2.93 -18.69
N VAL A 99 16.19 -3.48 -17.49
CA VAL A 99 16.62 -2.75 -16.31
C VAL A 99 18.03 -3.20 -15.94
N ALA A 100 18.98 -2.27 -16.00
CA ALA A 100 20.35 -2.50 -15.58
C ALA A 100 20.42 -2.82 -14.07
N VAL A 101 21.10 -3.91 -13.73
CA VAL A 101 21.41 -4.34 -12.35
C VAL A 101 22.91 -4.55 -12.19
N ASP A 102 23.37 -4.74 -10.95
CA ASP A 102 24.79 -4.83 -10.58
C ASP A 102 25.68 -3.75 -11.24
N ARG A 103 25.29 -2.48 -11.07
CA ARG A 103 25.99 -1.32 -11.67
C ARG A 103 26.14 -1.41 -13.20
N GLY A 104 25.17 -2.04 -13.87
CA GLY A 104 25.14 -2.18 -15.32
C GLY A 104 25.92 -3.37 -15.87
N ARG A 105 26.29 -4.33 -15.01
CA ARG A 105 26.94 -5.58 -15.44
C ARG A 105 25.96 -6.64 -15.92
N ASP A 106 24.72 -6.54 -15.49
CA ASP A 106 23.67 -7.49 -15.81
C ASP A 106 22.34 -6.76 -16.06
N VAL A 107 21.41 -7.43 -16.72
CA VAL A 107 20.11 -6.88 -17.12
C VAL A 107 19.01 -7.84 -16.68
N ARG A 108 18.03 -7.30 -15.98
CA ARG A 108 16.77 -7.99 -15.74
C ARG A 108 15.68 -7.37 -16.61
N TYR A 109 14.72 -8.18 -17.03
CA TYR A 109 13.52 -7.70 -17.71
C TYR A 109 12.41 -7.45 -16.70
N ARG A 110 11.61 -6.41 -16.94
CA ARG A 110 10.46 -6.05 -16.12
C ARG A 110 9.34 -5.58 -17.02
N TYR A 111 8.08 -5.89 -16.75
CA TYR A 111 6.98 -5.23 -17.43
C TYR A 111 7.05 -3.71 -17.24
N SER A 112 6.72 -2.96 -18.29
CA SER A 112 6.80 -1.50 -18.29
C SER A 112 5.82 -0.87 -17.31
N ASP A 113 4.73 -1.57 -16.99
CA ASP A 113 3.73 -1.12 -16.03
C ASP A 113 3.19 -2.28 -15.18
N ALA A 114 2.35 -1.97 -14.19
CA ALA A 114 1.72 -2.94 -13.31
C ALA A 114 0.27 -2.59 -12.97
N PRO A 115 -0.54 -3.60 -12.61
CA PRO A 115 -1.92 -3.38 -12.20
C PRO A 115 -2.02 -2.68 -10.84
N GLN A 116 -2.95 -1.74 -10.74
CA GLN A 116 -3.36 -1.09 -9.49
C GLN A 116 -4.84 -1.31 -9.22
N LEU A 117 -5.17 -1.90 -8.07
CA LEU A 117 -6.52 -2.19 -7.61
C LEU A 117 -6.89 -1.30 -6.42
N TRP A 118 -8.13 -0.80 -6.40
CA TRP A 118 -8.68 0.03 -5.34
C TRP A 118 -9.94 -0.57 -4.73
N VAL A 119 -10.04 -0.50 -3.40
CA VAL A 119 -11.23 -0.84 -2.63
C VAL A 119 -11.61 0.31 -1.69
N PRO A 120 -12.86 0.39 -1.19
CA PRO A 120 -13.29 1.52 -0.36
C PRO A 120 -12.51 1.69 0.93
N ASN A 121 -12.24 0.59 1.63
CA ASN A 121 -11.68 0.60 2.97
C ASN A 121 -10.87 -0.70 3.23
N PRO A 122 -10.14 -0.82 4.36
CA PRO A 122 -9.35 -2.00 4.70
C PRO A 122 -10.16 -3.30 4.80
N ALA A 123 -11.46 -3.22 5.08
CA ALA A 123 -12.32 -4.41 5.10
C ALA A 123 -12.50 -4.98 3.68
N GLY A 124 -12.50 -4.13 2.64
CA GLY A 124 -12.43 -4.57 1.24
C GLY A 124 -11.16 -5.37 0.91
N ILE A 125 -10.00 -4.96 1.43
CA ILE A 125 -8.74 -5.70 1.30
C ILE A 125 -8.88 -7.08 1.98
N THR A 126 -9.46 -7.09 3.17
CA THR A 126 -9.71 -8.32 3.93
C THR A 126 -10.65 -9.28 3.18
N PHE A 127 -11.70 -8.75 2.54
CA PHE A 127 -12.61 -9.52 1.69
C PHE A 127 -11.84 -10.20 0.54
N LEU A 128 -11.03 -9.45 -0.23
CA LEU A 128 -10.25 -10.01 -1.33
C LEU A 128 -9.23 -11.05 -0.87
N ARG A 129 -8.56 -10.81 0.27
CA ARG A 129 -7.64 -11.76 0.89
C ARG A 129 -8.31 -13.10 1.19
N LEU A 130 -9.53 -13.06 1.73
CA LEU A 130 -10.25 -14.26 2.14
C LEU A 130 -10.90 -14.97 0.94
N LEU A 131 -11.39 -14.21 -0.04
CA LEU A 131 -11.80 -14.74 -1.33
C LEU A 131 -10.66 -15.48 -2.02
N GLY A 132 -9.47 -14.87 -2.08
CA GLY A 132 -8.25 -15.49 -2.62
C GLY A 132 -7.86 -16.77 -1.89
N ARG A 133 -7.86 -16.76 -0.55
CA ARG A 133 -7.60 -17.95 0.28
C ARG A 133 -8.58 -19.09 0.03
N SER A 134 -9.87 -18.78 -0.16
CA SER A 134 -10.91 -19.79 -0.34
C SER A 134 -10.92 -20.44 -1.73
N THR A 135 -10.27 -19.81 -2.71
CA THR A 135 -10.33 -20.18 -4.14
C THR A 135 -9.00 -20.68 -4.70
N ARG A 136 -7.84 -20.19 -4.26
CA ARG A 136 -6.52 -20.48 -4.89
C ARG A 136 -6.09 -21.95 -4.94
N PHE A 137 -6.68 -22.80 -4.09
CA PHE A 137 -6.39 -24.25 -4.04
C PHE A 137 -7.51 -25.11 -4.63
N ARG A 138 -8.54 -24.50 -5.24
CA ARG A 138 -9.58 -25.26 -5.92
C ARG A 138 -9.02 -25.89 -7.20
N ARG A 139 -9.66 -26.97 -7.64
CA ARG A 139 -9.19 -27.76 -8.78
C ARG A 139 -10.25 -27.81 -9.88
N PRO A 140 -9.85 -27.77 -11.16
CA PRO A 140 -10.77 -27.93 -12.27
C PRO A 140 -11.23 -29.37 -12.50
N ASP A 141 -10.63 -30.33 -11.81
CA ASP A 141 -10.85 -31.76 -11.88
C ASP A 141 -11.16 -32.38 -10.50
N GLY A 142 -11.56 -33.65 -10.50
CA GLY A 142 -11.94 -34.41 -9.30
C GLY A 142 -13.43 -34.33 -8.93
N ASP A 143 -13.76 -34.69 -7.69
CA ASP A 143 -15.16 -34.86 -7.23
C ASP A 143 -15.94 -33.54 -7.10
N HIS A 144 -15.24 -32.41 -7.00
CA HIS A 144 -15.84 -31.08 -6.84
C HIS A 144 -15.14 -30.04 -7.75
N PRO A 145 -15.26 -30.20 -9.08
CA PRO A 145 -14.54 -29.36 -10.03
C PRO A 145 -15.08 -27.93 -10.02
N VAL A 146 -14.20 -26.96 -10.25
CA VAL A 146 -14.57 -25.55 -10.46
C VAL A 146 -14.05 -25.07 -11.83
N HIS A 147 -14.54 -23.94 -12.33
CA HIS A 147 -13.97 -23.37 -13.55
C HIS A 147 -12.46 -23.08 -13.38
N PRO A 148 -11.58 -23.38 -14.37
CA PRO A 148 -10.11 -23.23 -14.22
C PRO A 148 -9.64 -21.83 -13.82
N VAL A 149 -10.40 -20.79 -14.17
CA VAL A 149 -10.09 -19.39 -13.80
C VAL A 149 -10.30 -19.10 -12.31
N VAL A 150 -11.07 -19.91 -11.58
CA VAL A 150 -11.36 -19.72 -10.16
C VAL A 150 -10.08 -19.79 -9.31
N PRO A 151 -9.28 -20.88 -9.37
CA PRO A 151 -8.01 -20.92 -8.64
C PRO A 151 -7.00 -19.88 -9.16
N LEU A 152 -6.98 -19.60 -10.47
CA LEU A 152 -6.10 -18.57 -11.04
C LEU A 152 -6.39 -17.17 -10.48
N LEU A 153 -7.66 -16.76 -10.45
CA LEU A 153 -8.05 -15.50 -9.82
C LEU A 153 -7.73 -15.53 -8.32
N GLY A 154 -7.97 -16.64 -7.63
CA GLY A 154 -7.65 -16.77 -6.20
C GLY A 154 -6.18 -16.52 -5.88
N ARG A 155 -5.29 -16.98 -6.76
CA ARG A 155 -3.84 -16.76 -6.71
C ARG A 155 -3.48 -15.28 -6.89
N TRP A 156 -4.07 -14.61 -7.89
CA TRP A 156 -3.91 -13.16 -8.10
C TRP A 156 -4.45 -12.31 -6.94
N LEU A 157 -5.63 -12.63 -6.41
CA LEU A 157 -6.18 -11.94 -5.24
C LEU A 157 -5.29 -12.12 -4.00
N THR A 158 -4.66 -13.29 -3.86
CA THR A 158 -3.66 -13.53 -2.79
C THR A 158 -2.41 -12.66 -3.00
N PHE A 159 -1.92 -12.53 -4.24
CA PHE A 159 -0.82 -11.61 -4.57
C PHE A 159 -1.17 -10.17 -4.18
N PHE A 160 -2.33 -9.64 -4.60
CA PHE A 160 -2.73 -8.27 -4.25
C PHE A 160 -2.87 -8.07 -2.74
N ALA A 161 -3.43 -9.04 -2.01
CA ALA A 161 -3.52 -8.97 -0.56
C ALA A 161 -2.14 -8.93 0.12
N GLU A 162 -1.17 -9.70 -0.37
CA GLU A 162 0.21 -9.62 0.10
C GLU A 162 0.89 -8.29 -0.25
N ARG A 163 0.55 -7.69 -1.40
CA ARG A 163 1.01 -6.36 -1.77
C ARG A 163 0.43 -5.27 -0.87
N ALA A 164 -0.84 -5.37 -0.48
CA ALA A 164 -1.45 -4.43 0.47
C ALA A 164 -0.75 -4.42 1.84
N GLU A 165 -0.15 -5.55 2.26
CA GLU A 165 0.65 -5.61 3.49
C GLU A 165 2.03 -4.95 3.34
N GLN A 166 2.53 -4.76 2.12
CA GLN A 166 3.85 -4.22 1.83
C GLN A 166 3.82 -2.67 1.93
N PRO A 167 4.50 -2.06 2.92
CA PRO A 167 4.52 -0.61 3.06
C PRO A 167 5.06 0.09 1.82
N GLY A 168 4.36 1.13 1.37
CA GLY A 168 4.70 1.91 0.18
C GLY A 168 4.34 1.26 -1.16
N SER A 169 3.81 0.04 -1.17
CA SER A 169 3.19 -0.54 -2.37
C SER A 169 1.92 0.24 -2.73
N SER A 170 1.66 0.36 -4.02
CA SER A 170 0.44 0.96 -4.59
C SER A 170 -0.37 -0.04 -5.42
N ALA A 171 -0.08 -1.35 -5.33
CA ALA A 171 -0.75 -2.37 -6.15
C ALA A 171 -2.18 -2.69 -5.67
N LEU A 172 -2.44 -2.66 -4.37
CA LEU A 172 -3.78 -2.74 -3.77
C LEU A 172 -3.92 -1.70 -2.66
N LEU A 173 -4.86 -0.78 -2.81
CA LEU A 173 -5.06 0.35 -1.90
C LEU A 173 -6.49 0.43 -1.40
N ALA A 174 -6.65 0.79 -0.12
CA ALA A 174 -7.92 1.23 0.44
C ALA A 174 -8.06 2.75 0.29
N MET A 175 -9.20 3.22 -0.20
CA MET A 175 -9.45 4.65 -0.42
C MET A 175 -9.38 5.45 0.89
N THR A 176 -9.97 4.95 1.98
CA THR A 176 -9.91 5.63 3.29
C THR A 176 -8.49 5.80 3.81
N ASP A 177 -7.64 4.77 3.66
CA ASP A 177 -6.23 4.84 4.06
C ASP A 177 -5.46 5.83 3.20
N ALA A 178 -5.70 5.82 1.89
CA ALA A 178 -5.08 6.76 0.96
C ALA A 178 -5.49 8.21 1.26
N LEU A 179 -6.76 8.48 1.54
CA LEU A 179 -7.24 9.83 1.86
C LEU A 179 -6.70 10.28 3.23
N THR A 180 -6.79 9.46 4.28
CA THR A 180 -6.27 9.82 5.61
C THR A 180 -4.74 9.94 5.68
N LEU A 181 -4.03 9.41 4.69
CA LEU A 181 -2.60 9.65 4.50
C LEU A 181 -2.31 11.12 4.18
N HIS A 182 -3.21 11.82 3.50
CA HIS A 182 -3.01 13.17 2.97
C HIS A 182 -3.85 14.24 3.66
N TRP A 183 -4.99 13.88 4.27
CA TRP A 183 -5.85 14.80 4.99
C TRP A 183 -6.09 14.35 6.45
N ALA A 184 -6.22 15.33 7.35
CA ALA A 184 -6.66 15.14 8.71
C ALA A 184 -8.06 15.74 8.89
N THR A 185 -8.99 14.92 9.36
CA THR A 185 -10.37 15.33 9.67
C THR A 185 -10.52 15.72 11.15
N GLY A 186 -11.67 16.28 11.52
CA GLY A 186 -12.06 16.44 12.92
C GLY A 186 -12.51 15.14 13.61
N GLN A 187 -12.55 14.01 12.89
CA GLN A 187 -13.11 12.74 13.38
C GLN A 187 -12.07 11.91 14.12
N SER A 188 -12.52 10.81 14.73
CA SER A 188 -11.66 9.71 15.19
C SER A 188 -11.14 8.87 14.01
N ALA A 189 -10.12 8.06 14.25
CA ALA A 189 -9.58 7.17 13.22
C ALA A 189 -10.57 6.05 12.82
N VAL A 190 -11.55 5.72 13.68
CA VAL A 190 -12.58 4.71 13.38
C VAL A 190 -13.64 5.31 12.45
N GLU A 191 -14.09 6.53 12.73
CA GLU A 191 -15.03 7.27 11.87
C GLU A 191 -14.42 7.57 10.49
N ASP A 192 -13.10 7.79 10.41
CA ASP A 192 -12.39 7.95 9.14
C ASP A 192 -12.43 6.69 8.24
N LEU A 193 -12.84 5.51 8.76
CA LEU A 193 -13.09 4.32 7.93
C LEU A 193 -14.41 4.39 7.16
N HIS A 194 -15.27 5.36 7.48
CA HIS A 194 -16.52 5.60 6.79
C HIS A 194 -16.30 6.55 5.60
N LEU A 195 -16.09 5.98 4.40
CA LEU A 195 -15.70 6.72 3.19
C LEU A 195 -16.60 7.95 2.88
N PRO A 196 -17.94 7.87 2.93
CA PRO A 196 -18.79 9.02 2.70
C PRO A 196 -18.54 10.16 3.70
N ALA A 197 -18.42 9.84 4.99
CA ALA A 197 -18.15 10.83 6.03
C ALA A 197 -16.75 11.46 5.89
N LEU A 198 -15.74 10.63 5.58
CA LEU A 198 -14.37 11.09 5.31
C LEU A 198 -14.33 12.07 4.12
N LEU A 199 -14.99 11.74 3.01
CA LEU A 199 -15.08 12.64 1.86
C LEU A 199 -15.91 13.90 2.16
N GLY A 200 -16.94 13.79 3.01
CA GLY A 200 -17.68 14.94 3.53
C GLY A 200 -16.79 15.92 4.29
N TRP A 201 -15.76 15.44 5.00
CA TRP A 201 -14.76 16.31 5.63
C TRP A 201 -13.77 16.92 4.65
N ILE A 202 -13.31 16.15 3.66
CA ILE A 202 -12.26 16.58 2.72
C ILE A 202 -12.80 17.57 1.70
N ASP A 203 -13.97 17.31 1.17
CA ASP A 203 -14.62 18.09 0.12
C ASP A 203 -16.12 18.23 0.46
N PRO A 204 -16.47 19.04 1.49
CA PRO A 204 -17.85 19.19 1.91
C PRO A 204 -18.71 19.83 0.80
N PRO A 205 -19.97 19.38 0.62
CA PRO A 205 -20.90 20.07 -0.28
C PRO A 205 -21.05 21.55 0.07
N ALA A 206 -21.28 22.39 -0.94
CA ALA A 206 -21.42 23.84 -0.75
C ALA A 206 -22.45 24.18 0.35
N GLY A 207 -22.08 25.11 1.23
CA GLY A 207 -22.92 25.56 2.34
C GLY A 207 -22.97 24.63 3.55
N ARG A 208 -22.17 23.56 3.59
CA ARG A 208 -22.04 22.68 4.75
C ARG A 208 -20.59 22.64 5.26
N THR A 209 -20.46 22.44 6.56
CA THR A 209 -19.16 22.06 7.16
C THR A 209 -18.94 20.55 7.00
N GLY A 210 -17.69 20.12 7.15
CA GLY A 210 -17.31 18.71 7.18
C GLY A 210 -18.05 17.92 8.23
N ALA A 211 -18.24 18.48 9.43
CA ALA A 211 -19.01 17.85 10.50
C ALA A 211 -20.49 17.64 10.12
N GLN A 212 -21.12 18.62 9.45
CA GLN A 212 -22.49 18.49 8.98
C GLN A 212 -22.62 17.47 7.85
N ALA A 213 -21.66 17.45 6.92
CA ALA A 213 -21.63 16.48 5.83
C ALA A 213 -21.40 15.05 6.36
N ALA A 214 -20.51 14.87 7.34
CA ALA A 214 -20.26 13.60 7.99
C ALA A 214 -21.48 13.08 8.77
N ALA A 215 -22.16 13.93 9.54
CA ALA A 215 -23.36 13.55 10.27
C ALA A 215 -24.51 13.11 9.33
N LEU A 216 -24.65 13.75 8.16
CA LEU A 216 -25.60 13.32 7.14
C LEU A 216 -25.22 11.98 6.49
N ALA A 217 -23.91 11.74 6.35
CA ALA A 217 -23.41 10.49 5.82
C ALA A 217 -23.67 9.31 6.75
N GLU A 218 -23.76 9.51 8.07
CA GLU A 218 -24.01 8.43 9.05
C GLU A 218 -25.38 7.75 8.91
N ASP A 219 -26.34 8.36 8.19
CA ASP A 219 -27.63 7.74 7.90
C ASP A 219 -27.49 6.70 6.77
N PRO A 220 -27.60 5.38 7.06
CA PRO A 220 -27.41 4.32 6.07
C PRO A 220 -28.51 4.28 5.00
N GLN A 221 -29.67 4.91 5.24
CA GLN A 221 -30.74 5.01 4.24
C GLN A 221 -30.40 6.05 3.16
N VAL A 222 -29.59 7.05 3.52
CA VAL A 222 -29.14 8.12 2.61
C VAL A 222 -27.78 7.78 2.01
N CYS A 223 -26.86 7.28 2.83
CA CYS A 223 -25.50 6.93 2.46
C CYS A 223 -25.22 5.48 2.89
N PRO A 224 -25.51 4.50 2.02
CA PRO A 224 -25.21 3.10 2.30
C PRO A 224 -23.77 2.89 2.76
N PRO A 225 -23.51 1.96 3.71
CA PRO A 225 -22.15 1.63 4.11
C PRO A 225 -21.28 1.27 2.90
N ALA A 226 -20.03 1.72 2.90
CA ALA A 226 -19.09 1.51 1.80
C ALA A 226 -18.56 0.05 1.66
N GLY A 227 -19.30 -0.92 2.20
CA GLY A 227 -18.98 -2.34 2.21
C GLY A 227 -17.75 -2.69 3.06
N PRO A 228 -17.38 -3.98 3.13
CA PRO A 228 -18.12 -5.11 2.58
C PRO A 228 -19.40 -5.46 3.35
N ALA A 229 -19.57 -4.98 4.58
CA ALA A 229 -20.80 -5.17 5.32
C ALA A 229 -21.91 -4.24 4.82
N THR A 230 -23.14 -4.73 4.85
CA THR A 230 -24.37 -3.99 4.59
C THR A 230 -25.02 -3.54 5.90
N ASP A 231 -25.99 -2.63 5.79
CA ASP A 231 -26.81 -2.22 6.92
C ASP A 231 -27.78 -3.36 7.34
N PRO A 232 -27.95 -3.66 8.64
CA PRO A 232 -28.84 -4.72 9.10
C PRO A 232 -30.32 -4.50 8.76
N GLU A 233 -30.82 -3.27 8.70
CA GLU A 233 -32.21 -3.00 8.31
C GLU A 233 -32.39 -3.29 6.81
N PHE A 234 -31.45 -2.85 5.96
CA PHE A 234 -31.42 -3.25 4.55
C PHE A 234 -31.43 -4.77 4.38
N ASP A 235 -30.58 -5.48 5.13
CA ASP A 235 -30.48 -6.94 5.04
C ASP A 235 -31.80 -7.64 5.39
N ASN A 236 -32.44 -7.23 6.49
CA ASN A 236 -33.61 -7.91 7.02
C ASN A 236 -34.91 -7.53 6.29
N VAL A 237 -35.06 -6.26 5.89
CA VAL A 237 -36.31 -5.71 5.36
C VAL A 237 -36.36 -5.78 3.84
N LEU A 238 -35.23 -5.66 3.15
CA LEU A 238 -35.19 -5.57 1.68
C LEU A 238 -34.50 -6.78 1.06
N LEU A 239 -33.26 -7.07 1.46
CA LEU A 239 -32.45 -8.10 0.82
C LEU A 239 -32.98 -9.51 1.08
N ALA A 240 -33.28 -9.87 2.33
CA ALA A 240 -33.75 -11.20 2.68
C ALA A 240 -35.08 -11.57 1.99
N PRO A 241 -36.11 -10.68 1.94
CA PRO A 241 -37.31 -10.93 1.14
C PRO A 241 -37.03 -11.08 -0.36
N ALA A 242 -36.17 -10.23 -0.95
CA ALA A 242 -35.83 -10.33 -2.37
C ALA A 242 -35.13 -11.65 -2.71
N MET A 243 -34.20 -12.11 -1.87
CA MET A 243 -33.56 -13.41 -2.01
C MET A 243 -34.54 -14.58 -1.86
N ALA A 244 -35.48 -14.48 -0.91
CA ALA A 244 -36.52 -15.48 -0.72
C ALA A 244 -37.46 -15.55 -1.92
N GLY A 245 -37.86 -14.39 -2.48
CA GLY A 245 -38.64 -14.30 -3.71
C GLY A 245 -37.94 -14.93 -4.89
N TRP A 246 -36.64 -14.64 -5.08
CA TRP A 246 -35.84 -15.27 -6.13
C TRP A 246 -35.74 -16.80 -5.98
N ALA A 247 -35.57 -17.28 -4.75
CA ALA A 247 -35.50 -18.71 -4.46
C ALA A 247 -36.85 -19.43 -4.66
N ALA A 248 -37.97 -18.73 -4.42
CA ALA A 248 -39.33 -19.27 -4.57
C ALA A 248 -39.89 -19.16 -5.99
N ALA A 249 -39.23 -18.41 -6.90
CA ALA A 249 -39.68 -18.22 -8.27
C ALA A 249 -39.81 -19.57 -9.01
N ALA A 250 -41.03 -19.83 -9.50
CA ALA A 250 -41.44 -21.13 -10.04
C ALA A 250 -41.08 -21.33 -11.52
N ASP A 251 -40.97 -20.24 -12.29
CA ASP A 251 -40.63 -20.23 -13.72
C ASP A 251 -39.57 -19.17 -14.03
N ASP A 252 -39.09 -19.19 -15.28
CA ASP A 252 -38.02 -18.29 -15.73
C ASP A 252 -38.44 -16.81 -15.71
N PRO A 253 -39.64 -16.40 -16.18
CA PRO A 253 -40.08 -15.00 -16.08
C PRO A 253 -40.16 -14.47 -14.64
N ALA A 254 -40.71 -15.24 -13.70
CA ALA A 254 -40.76 -14.82 -12.30
C ALA A 254 -39.35 -14.75 -11.69
N ARG A 255 -38.44 -15.62 -12.13
CA ARG A 255 -37.04 -15.61 -11.67
C ARG A 255 -36.28 -14.40 -12.22
N ASP A 256 -36.53 -14.02 -13.46
CA ASP A 256 -35.96 -12.82 -14.08
C ASP A 256 -36.45 -11.55 -13.38
N GLU A 257 -37.74 -11.46 -13.04
CA GLU A 257 -38.30 -10.34 -12.28
C GLU A 257 -37.69 -10.25 -10.87
N ALA A 258 -37.62 -11.38 -10.15
CA ALA A 258 -36.99 -11.41 -8.84
C ALA A 258 -35.48 -11.09 -8.89
N TYR A 259 -34.79 -11.49 -9.96
CA TYR A 259 -33.39 -11.14 -10.18
C TYR A 259 -33.23 -9.64 -10.49
N ALA A 260 -34.14 -9.05 -11.27
CA ALA A 260 -34.15 -7.61 -11.54
C ALA A 260 -34.33 -6.78 -10.25
N GLU A 261 -35.13 -7.28 -9.30
CA GLU A 261 -35.26 -6.65 -7.98
C GLU A 261 -33.96 -6.73 -7.17
N LEU A 262 -33.26 -7.87 -7.16
CA LEU A 262 -31.93 -7.98 -6.56
C LEU A 262 -30.93 -7.02 -7.21
N VAL A 263 -30.95 -6.90 -8.54
CA VAL A 263 -30.12 -5.95 -9.29
C VAL A 263 -30.40 -4.52 -8.83
N ARG A 264 -31.66 -4.13 -8.73
CA ARG A 264 -32.07 -2.78 -8.31
C ARG A 264 -31.58 -2.47 -6.90
N LEU A 265 -31.84 -3.37 -5.94
CA LEU A 265 -31.47 -3.19 -4.53
C LEU A 265 -29.95 -3.12 -4.35
N LEU A 266 -29.21 -4.08 -4.90
CA LEU A 266 -27.76 -4.17 -4.72
C LEU A 266 -27.01 -3.06 -5.47
N ARG A 267 -27.52 -2.64 -6.64
CA ARG A 267 -26.99 -1.46 -7.33
C ARG A 267 -27.21 -0.19 -6.50
N GLY A 268 -28.37 -0.04 -5.87
CA GLY A 268 -28.67 1.08 -4.98
C GLY A 268 -27.72 1.17 -3.78
N GLN A 269 -27.26 0.04 -3.24
CA GLN A 269 -26.27 0.00 -2.17
C GLN A 269 -24.85 0.32 -2.65
N LEU A 270 -24.47 -0.15 -3.84
CA LEU A 270 -23.09 -0.07 -4.33
C LEU A 270 -22.77 1.22 -5.10
N ALA A 271 -23.72 1.76 -5.86
CA ALA A 271 -23.49 2.91 -6.75
C ALA A 271 -23.03 4.19 -6.02
N PRO A 272 -23.57 4.57 -4.85
CA PRO A 272 -23.08 5.73 -4.12
C PRO A 272 -21.58 5.60 -3.75
N THR A 273 -21.17 4.42 -3.28
CA THR A 273 -19.77 4.15 -2.95
C THR A 273 -18.89 4.16 -4.20
N TRP A 274 -19.40 3.66 -5.33
CA TRP A 274 -18.69 3.71 -6.61
C TRP A 274 -18.37 5.14 -7.04
N GLU A 275 -19.34 6.05 -6.98
CA GLU A 275 -19.13 7.47 -7.30
C GLU A 275 -18.11 8.12 -6.35
N LEU A 276 -18.21 7.81 -5.05
CA LEU A 276 -17.27 8.30 -4.04
C LEU A 276 -15.83 7.78 -4.26
N MET A 277 -15.65 6.55 -4.73
CA MET A 277 -14.33 6.02 -5.10
C MET A 277 -13.68 6.88 -6.19
N TRP A 278 -14.41 7.18 -7.27
CA TRP A 278 -13.89 7.99 -8.37
C TRP A 278 -13.63 9.45 -7.96
N ARG A 279 -14.50 10.02 -7.10
CA ARG A 279 -14.24 11.33 -6.50
C ARG A 279 -12.96 11.33 -5.66
N GLY A 280 -12.74 10.31 -4.84
CA GLY A 280 -11.53 10.14 -4.05
C GLY A 280 -10.26 10.03 -4.91
N LEU A 281 -10.32 9.26 -6.00
CA LEU A 281 -9.24 9.19 -7.00
C LEU A 281 -8.97 10.57 -7.63
N GLY A 282 -10.01 11.34 -7.95
CA GLY A 282 -9.87 12.71 -8.45
C GLY A 282 -9.15 13.66 -7.47
N LEU A 283 -9.53 13.61 -6.20
CA LEU A 283 -8.89 14.40 -5.13
C LEU A 283 -7.41 14.03 -4.95
N LEU A 284 -7.08 12.74 -4.94
CA LEU A 284 -5.69 12.27 -4.91
C LEU A 284 -4.93 12.65 -6.19
N GLY A 285 -5.61 12.63 -7.33
CA GLY A 285 -5.07 13.02 -8.64
C GLY A 285 -4.63 14.49 -8.71
N ALA A 286 -5.30 15.37 -7.96
CA ALA A 286 -4.98 16.79 -7.87
C ALA A 286 -3.67 17.08 -7.10
N LEU A 287 -3.18 16.12 -6.31
CA LEU A 287 -1.89 16.25 -5.62
C LEU A 287 -0.73 15.83 -6.54
N PRO A 288 0.38 16.59 -6.58
CA PRO A 288 1.57 16.19 -7.33
C PRO A 288 2.19 14.94 -6.70
N PRO A 289 2.79 14.02 -7.49
CA PRO A 289 3.45 12.84 -6.95
C PRO A 289 4.74 13.18 -6.19
N GLY A 290 4.95 12.52 -5.05
CA GLY A 290 6.22 12.59 -4.32
C GLY A 290 7.38 11.99 -5.14
N ALA A 291 8.60 12.50 -4.98
CA ALA A 291 9.73 12.15 -5.82
C ALA A 291 10.11 10.65 -5.74
N ARG A 292 9.91 9.99 -4.60
CA ARG A 292 10.19 8.53 -4.45
C ARG A 292 9.04 7.62 -4.87
N VAL A 293 7.87 8.16 -5.24
CA VAL A 293 6.74 7.34 -5.72
C VAL A 293 7.15 6.49 -6.92
N VAL A 294 7.88 7.07 -7.88
CA VAL A 294 8.36 6.35 -9.09
C VAL A 294 9.26 5.17 -8.72
N GLY A 295 10.16 5.35 -7.74
CA GLY A 295 11.05 4.30 -7.26
C GLY A 295 10.29 3.16 -6.56
N ARG A 296 9.26 3.48 -5.77
CA ARG A 296 8.40 2.46 -5.14
C ARG A 296 7.56 1.72 -6.17
N TRP A 297 6.99 2.43 -7.14
CA TRP A 297 6.22 1.83 -8.23
C TRP A 297 7.07 0.88 -9.08
N ALA A 298 8.34 1.20 -9.30
CA ALA A 298 9.28 0.28 -9.92
C ALA A 298 9.35 -1.08 -9.18
N GLY A 299 9.33 -1.07 -7.85
CA GLY A 299 9.28 -2.30 -7.03
C GLY A 299 7.96 -3.06 -7.12
N ASP A 300 6.83 -2.38 -7.33
CA ASP A 300 5.55 -3.05 -7.60
C ASP A 300 5.53 -3.71 -8.98
N ARG A 301 6.08 -3.04 -9.99
CA ARG A 301 6.26 -3.62 -11.33
C ARG A 301 7.18 -4.84 -11.32
N ASP A 302 8.22 -4.82 -10.49
CA ASP A 302 9.09 -5.99 -10.27
C ASP A 302 8.32 -7.15 -9.65
N ALA A 303 7.54 -6.86 -8.60
CA ALA A 303 6.74 -7.87 -7.93
C ALA A 303 5.68 -8.48 -8.84
N PHE A 304 5.02 -7.65 -9.67
CA PHE A 304 4.05 -8.11 -10.66
C PHE A 304 4.71 -8.99 -11.74
N THR A 305 5.85 -8.56 -12.27
CA THR A 305 6.60 -9.31 -13.29
C THR A 305 7.01 -10.68 -12.76
N GLY A 306 7.70 -10.71 -11.62
CA GLY A 306 8.16 -11.97 -11.03
C GLY A 306 7.02 -12.90 -10.65
N TYR A 307 5.86 -12.36 -10.24
CA TYR A 307 4.69 -13.19 -9.97
C TYR A 307 4.04 -13.74 -11.23
N ALA A 308 3.92 -12.95 -12.29
CA ALA A 308 3.44 -13.44 -13.59
C ALA A 308 4.35 -14.53 -14.16
N GLU A 309 5.67 -14.35 -14.11
CA GLU A 309 6.66 -15.36 -14.51
C GLU A 309 6.51 -16.65 -13.69
N HIS A 310 6.27 -16.54 -12.38
CA HIS A 310 5.98 -17.69 -11.52
C HIS A 310 4.69 -18.42 -11.94
N LEU A 311 3.66 -17.70 -12.39
CA LEU A 311 2.43 -18.32 -12.90
C LEU A 311 2.68 -19.04 -14.23
N ASP A 312 3.42 -18.40 -15.15
CA ASP A 312 3.72 -18.94 -16.48
C ASP A 312 4.61 -20.18 -16.43
N ALA A 313 5.48 -20.26 -15.43
CA ALA A 313 6.31 -21.43 -15.16
C ALA A 313 5.56 -22.55 -14.41
N ASP A 314 4.23 -22.56 -14.45
CA ASP A 314 3.36 -23.50 -13.72
C ASP A 314 3.66 -23.57 -12.21
N GLY A 315 4.13 -22.46 -11.64
CA GLY A 315 4.46 -22.38 -10.22
C GLY A 315 3.23 -22.72 -9.36
N GLY A 316 3.46 -23.30 -8.19
CA GLY A 316 2.39 -23.66 -7.26
C GLY A 316 1.67 -22.43 -6.67
N PRO A 317 0.44 -22.59 -6.14
CA PRO A 317 -0.25 -21.54 -5.39
C PRO A 317 0.53 -21.16 -4.13
N GLN A 318 0.38 -19.91 -3.69
CA GLN A 318 0.99 -19.43 -2.45
C GLN A 318 0.56 -20.32 -1.26
N PRO A 319 1.48 -20.68 -0.35
CA PRO A 319 1.21 -21.63 0.72
C PRO A 319 0.08 -21.16 1.65
N ARG A 320 -0.55 -22.09 2.38
CA ARG A 320 -1.56 -21.73 3.41
C ARG A 320 -0.91 -21.09 4.63
N HIS A 321 0.26 -21.61 4.99
CA HIS A 321 1.08 -21.17 6.10
C HIS A 321 2.52 -21.08 5.59
N ASP A 322 3.18 -19.98 5.89
CA ASP A 322 4.61 -19.86 5.64
C ASP A 322 5.35 -20.76 6.64
N GLY A 323 6.40 -21.45 6.17
CA GLY A 323 7.37 -22.06 7.08
C GLY A 323 8.08 -20.98 7.90
N ALA A 324 8.62 -21.32 9.07
CA ALA A 324 9.19 -20.35 10.00
C ALA A 324 10.27 -19.44 9.39
N VAL A 325 11.18 -20.00 8.58
CA VAL A 325 12.21 -19.22 7.87
C VAL A 325 11.57 -18.26 6.86
N ALA A 326 10.63 -18.73 6.05
CA ALA A 326 9.94 -17.89 5.06
C ALA A 326 9.16 -16.75 5.72
N ALA A 327 8.49 -17.03 6.85
CA ALA A 327 7.79 -16.03 7.66
C ALA A 327 8.75 -14.97 8.22
N ALA A 328 9.92 -15.38 8.74
CA ALA A 328 10.93 -14.47 9.26
C ALA A 328 11.54 -13.59 8.17
N VAL A 329 11.86 -14.17 7.00
CA VAL A 329 12.32 -13.43 5.81
C VAL A 329 11.28 -12.41 5.36
N ARG A 330 10.00 -12.82 5.31
CA ARG A 330 8.88 -11.95 4.94
C ARG A 330 8.71 -10.80 5.93
N LEU A 331 8.72 -11.07 7.24
CA LEU A 331 8.61 -10.05 8.28
C LEU A 331 9.75 -9.03 8.17
N HIS A 332 10.99 -9.50 8.06
CA HIS A 332 12.15 -8.63 7.91
C HIS A 332 12.07 -7.75 6.65
N ARG A 333 11.56 -8.30 5.54
CA ARG A 333 11.29 -7.51 4.32
C ARG A 333 10.25 -6.41 4.57
N LEU A 334 9.18 -6.71 5.31
CA LEU A 334 8.12 -5.76 5.64
C LEU A 334 8.62 -4.65 6.58
N GLU A 335 9.39 -4.98 7.62
CA GLU A 335 9.97 -4.00 8.56
C GLU A 335 10.92 -3.01 7.87
N ARG A 336 11.75 -3.53 6.97
CA ARG A 336 12.63 -2.70 6.15
C ARG A 336 11.84 -1.77 5.24
N ALA A 337 10.79 -2.29 4.61
CA ALA A 337 9.93 -1.49 3.74
C ALA A 337 9.16 -0.43 4.54
N ALA A 338 8.68 -0.74 5.75
CA ALA A 338 8.07 0.23 6.65
C ALA A 338 9.04 1.36 6.98
N SER A 339 10.25 1.00 7.39
CA SER A 339 11.30 1.97 7.75
C SER A 339 11.67 2.85 6.55
N ALA A 340 11.91 2.26 5.39
CA ALA A 340 12.23 2.99 4.17
C ALA A 340 11.07 3.90 3.74
N TYR A 341 9.83 3.41 3.79
CA TYR A 341 8.64 4.17 3.39
C TYR A 341 8.46 5.42 4.27
N LEU A 342 8.62 5.30 5.59
CA LEU A 342 8.55 6.45 6.50
C LEU A 342 9.59 7.53 6.15
N VAL A 343 10.85 7.12 5.93
CA VAL A 343 11.93 8.05 5.56
C VAL A 343 11.64 8.72 4.21
N GLN A 344 11.26 7.94 3.20
CA GLN A 344 10.99 8.46 1.86
C GLN A 344 9.87 9.49 1.86
N ARG A 345 8.80 9.27 2.64
CA ARG A 345 7.72 10.25 2.79
C ARG A 345 8.19 11.55 3.42
N ALA A 346 9.02 11.46 4.47
CA ALA A 346 9.59 12.64 5.10
C ALA A 346 10.52 13.41 4.13
N TYR A 347 11.25 12.71 3.27
CA TYR A 347 12.11 13.33 2.26
C TYR A 347 11.32 14.00 1.14
N ASP A 348 10.19 13.39 0.74
CA ASP A 348 9.34 13.90 -0.33
C ASP A 348 8.47 15.09 0.10
N ASP A 349 8.15 15.22 1.39
CA ASP A 349 7.11 16.12 1.86
C ASP A 349 7.50 16.98 3.07
N PRO A 350 7.55 18.31 2.92
CA PRO A 350 7.87 19.22 4.01
C PRO A 350 6.91 19.15 5.21
N LEU A 351 5.64 18.79 5.03
CA LEU A 351 4.70 18.63 6.14
C LEU A 351 5.01 17.38 6.97
N VAL A 352 5.44 16.30 6.32
CA VAL A 352 5.89 15.09 7.01
C VAL A 352 7.23 15.36 7.71
N MET A 353 8.15 16.06 7.05
CA MET A 353 9.43 16.46 7.64
C MET A 353 9.27 17.42 8.84
N ALA A 354 8.23 18.25 8.86
CA ALA A 354 7.99 19.20 9.93
C ALA A 354 7.85 18.53 11.31
N GLU A 355 7.31 17.31 11.38
CA GLU A 355 7.23 16.58 12.65
C GLU A 355 8.63 16.23 13.18
N HIS A 356 9.51 15.74 12.30
CA HIS A 356 10.90 15.44 12.67
C HIS A 356 11.68 16.71 13.03
N ARG A 357 11.31 17.86 12.46
CA ARG A 357 11.87 19.17 12.86
C ARG A 357 11.42 19.56 14.26
N LEU A 358 10.16 19.31 14.61
CA LEU A 358 9.63 19.61 15.93
C LEU A 358 10.26 18.74 17.02
N THR A 359 10.48 17.45 16.75
CA THR A 359 11.15 16.53 17.68
C THR A 359 12.65 16.75 17.76
N GLY A 360 13.23 17.54 16.85
CA GLY A 360 14.67 17.81 16.76
C GLY A 360 15.47 16.64 16.19
N GLU A 361 14.84 15.78 15.38
CA GLU A 361 15.48 14.74 14.56
C GLU A 361 15.83 15.25 13.14
N ALA A 362 15.31 16.44 12.79
CA ALA A 362 15.65 17.17 11.59
C ALA A 362 15.73 18.67 11.89
N PHE A 363 16.39 19.44 11.02
CA PHE A 363 16.33 20.89 11.05
C PHE A 363 16.53 21.47 9.64
N VAL A 364 16.04 22.69 9.46
CA VAL A 364 16.29 23.50 8.26
C VAL A 364 17.07 24.74 8.66
N GLY A 365 18.24 24.94 8.05
CA GLY A 365 19.08 26.10 8.33
C GLY A 365 19.78 26.65 7.10
N GLU A 366 20.37 27.83 7.25
CA GLU A 366 21.16 28.51 6.23
C GLU A 366 22.65 28.28 6.46
N VAL A 367 23.39 27.96 5.41
CA VAL A 367 24.85 27.83 5.45
C VAL A 367 25.47 29.21 5.57
N THR A 368 26.15 29.51 6.67
CA THR A 368 26.82 30.81 6.89
C THR A 368 28.30 30.77 6.56
N LEU A 369 28.95 29.62 6.73
CA LEU A 369 30.35 29.39 6.37
C LEU A 369 30.49 28.05 5.67
N ALA A 370 31.38 28.00 4.67
CA ALA A 370 31.74 26.78 3.98
C ALA A 370 33.25 26.76 3.70
N ASP A 371 33.91 25.69 4.10
CA ASP A 371 35.28 25.34 3.72
C ASP A 371 35.24 24.09 2.83
N PRO A 372 35.06 24.27 1.50
CA PRO A 372 34.95 23.16 0.55
C PRO A 372 36.29 22.45 0.32
N GLY A 373 37.42 23.11 0.60
CA GLY A 373 38.76 22.61 0.31
C GLY A 373 39.38 21.78 1.42
N ARG A 374 38.70 21.65 2.56
CA ARG A 374 39.25 20.95 3.73
C ARG A 374 39.54 19.47 3.45
N VAL A 375 40.79 19.09 3.65
CA VAL A 375 41.27 17.70 3.61
C VAL A 375 41.67 17.27 5.02
N ASP A 376 41.30 16.04 5.39
CA ASP A 376 41.79 15.37 6.58
C ASP A 376 42.94 14.44 6.19
N ASP A 377 44.13 14.71 6.73
CA ASP A 377 45.40 14.02 6.47
C ASP A 377 45.85 13.13 7.64
N SER A 378 45.05 13.02 8.70
CA SER A 378 45.38 12.21 9.90
C SER A 378 45.37 10.70 9.68
N GLY A 379 44.76 10.23 8.58
CA GLY A 379 44.63 8.82 8.23
C GLY A 379 45.75 8.27 7.33
N LYS A 380 45.61 7.02 6.87
CA LYS A 380 46.57 6.39 5.94
C LYS A 380 46.66 7.08 4.57
N ARG A 381 45.64 7.84 4.19
CA ARG A 381 45.55 8.61 2.95
C ARG A 381 44.76 9.89 3.23
N PRO A 382 45.12 11.02 2.58
CA PRO A 382 44.32 12.23 2.67
C PRO A 382 42.89 11.97 2.14
N VAL A 383 41.89 12.50 2.82
CA VAL A 383 40.48 12.39 2.41
C VAL A 383 39.78 13.74 2.51
N LEU A 384 39.01 14.09 1.48
CA LEU A 384 38.18 15.28 1.47
C LEU A 384 37.14 15.24 2.60
N ARG A 385 37.16 16.25 3.48
CA ARG A 385 36.26 16.43 4.63
C ARG A 385 35.86 17.90 4.77
N PRO A 386 35.07 18.42 3.82
CA PRO A 386 34.60 19.80 3.84
C PRO A 386 33.87 20.11 5.13
N ARG A 387 33.94 21.36 5.58
CA ARG A 387 33.17 21.81 6.74
C ARG A 387 32.20 22.89 6.33
N ILE A 388 31.01 22.83 6.90
CA ILE A 388 30.01 23.88 6.77
C ILE A 388 29.52 24.28 8.15
N GLN A 389 29.15 25.54 8.30
CA GLN A 389 28.41 26.04 9.46
C GLN A 389 27.00 26.37 9.00
N VAL A 390 26.01 25.85 9.72
CA VAL A 390 24.60 26.07 9.45
C VAL A 390 23.97 26.77 10.64
N VAL A 391 23.20 27.83 10.40
CA VAL A 391 22.41 28.52 11.43
C VAL A 391 20.95 28.18 11.24
N THR A 392 20.29 27.74 12.31
CA THR A 392 18.88 27.32 12.31
C THR A 392 18.11 27.92 13.47
N GLY A 393 16.80 28.12 13.29
CA GLY A 393 15.85 28.42 14.36
C GLY A 393 15.10 27.19 14.88
N ASP A 394 15.29 26.02 14.24
CA ASP A 394 14.69 24.77 14.69
C ASP A 394 15.44 24.22 15.91
N PRO A 395 14.75 23.44 16.78
CA PRO A 395 15.41 22.78 17.90
C PRO A 395 16.39 21.70 17.40
N VAL A 396 17.67 21.83 17.76
CA VAL A 396 18.71 20.84 17.43
C VAL A 396 18.96 19.94 18.64
N ARG A 397 18.45 18.71 18.62
CA ARG A 397 18.62 17.75 19.74
C ARG A 397 19.69 16.68 19.49
N MET A 398 20.26 16.63 18.30
CA MET A 398 21.25 15.62 17.94
C MET A 398 22.59 15.91 18.62
N PRO A 399 23.25 14.89 19.21
CA PRO A 399 24.51 15.08 19.90
C PRO A 399 25.67 15.32 18.91
N VAL A 400 26.76 15.90 19.43
CA VAL A 400 28.05 15.92 18.73
C VAL A 400 28.46 14.49 18.36
N GLY A 401 28.92 14.30 17.13
CA GLY A 401 29.24 12.99 16.55
C GLY A 401 28.08 12.34 15.80
N ALA A 402 26.84 12.82 15.94
CA ALA A 402 25.71 12.30 15.18
C ALA A 402 25.94 12.44 13.66
N THR A 403 25.48 11.45 12.90
CA THR A 403 25.47 11.49 11.44
C THR A 403 24.12 11.96 10.95
N LEU A 404 24.13 12.92 10.05
CA LEU A 404 22.97 13.50 9.40
C LEU A 404 23.06 13.28 7.90
N TRP A 405 21.91 13.32 7.24
CA TRP A 405 21.75 13.23 5.81
C TRP A 405 21.03 14.46 5.28
N SER A 406 21.40 14.88 4.07
CA SER A 406 20.70 15.95 3.36
C SER A 406 19.54 15.35 2.57
N THR A 407 18.34 15.93 2.71
CA THR A 407 17.18 15.51 1.91
C THR A 407 17.36 15.80 0.42
N ALA A 408 18.02 16.93 0.09
CA ALA A 408 18.35 17.33 -1.28
C ALA A 408 19.52 16.52 -1.86
N ARG A 409 20.43 16.02 -1.00
CA ARG A 409 21.60 15.23 -1.40
C ARG A 409 21.72 13.96 -0.53
N PRO A 410 20.87 12.92 -0.74
CA PRO A 410 20.83 11.74 0.14
C PRO A 410 22.14 10.96 0.24
N GLY A 411 23.02 11.06 -0.77
CA GLY A 411 24.34 10.43 -0.76
C GLY A 411 25.39 11.17 0.09
N GLN A 412 25.10 12.40 0.54
CA GLN A 412 25.97 13.21 1.40
C GLN A 412 25.60 13.01 2.86
N LYS A 413 26.62 12.67 3.65
CA LYS A 413 26.58 12.54 5.11
C LYS A 413 27.21 13.77 5.74
N ALA A 414 26.68 14.21 6.86
CA ALA A 414 27.19 15.32 7.65
C ALA A 414 27.36 14.87 9.11
N ARG A 415 28.58 14.91 9.64
CA ARG A 415 28.85 14.60 11.04
C ARG A 415 28.80 15.87 11.87
N VAL A 416 28.03 15.88 12.95
CA VAL A 416 27.96 17.01 13.88
C VAL A 416 29.29 17.16 14.61
N VAL A 417 29.94 18.31 14.48
CA VAL A 417 31.22 18.62 15.13
C VAL A 417 30.98 19.51 16.36
N PHE A 418 30.17 20.54 16.20
CA PHE A 418 29.79 21.46 17.28
C PHE A 418 28.32 21.86 17.15
N VAL A 419 27.68 22.08 18.29
CA VAL A 419 26.36 22.68 18.41
C VAL A 419 26.47 23.78 19.43
N THR A 420 26.29 25.02 18.98
CA THR A 420 26.46 26.21 19.81
C THR A 420 25.17 27.02 19.80
N PRO A 421 24.54 27.30 20.96
CA PRO A 421 23.46 28.27 21.04
C PRO A 421 23.96 29.65 20.59
N ALA A 422 23.25 30.27 19.65
CA ALA A 422 23.52 31.61 19.16
C ALA A 422 22.61 32.64 19.87
N ALA A 423 22.84 33.92 19.61
CA ALA A 423 21.90 34.97 19.99
C ALA A 423 20.52 34.76 19.33
N ASP A 424 19.47 35.35 19.93
CA ASP A 424 18.09 35.33 19.44
C ASP A 424 17.43 33.94 19.38
N GLY A 425 17.91 32.98 20.18
CA GLY A 425 17.33 31.63 20.23
C GLY A 425 17.65 30.75 19.01
N ARG A 426 18.62 31.15 18.19
CA ARG A 426 19.13 30.34 17.07
C ARG A 426 20.19 29.35 17.54
N THR A 427 20.49 28.35 16.71
CA THR A 427 21.57 27.39 16.96
C THR A 427 22.51 27.35 15.76
N GLU A 428 23.81 27.45 16.04
CA GLU A 428 24.87 27.23 15.07
C GLU A 428 25.32 25.77 15.14
N VAL A 429 25.35 25.11 13.99
CA VAL A 429 25.78 23.72 13.87
C VAL A 429 26.93 23.63 12.89
N VAL A 430 28.09 23.21 13.38
CA VAL A 430 29.26 22.94 12.54
C VAL A 430 29.24 21.48 12.13
N LEU A 431 29.29 21.24 10.83
CA LEU A 431 29.17 19.93 10.21
C LEU A 431 30.40 19.60 9.39
N GLU A 432 30.87 18.36 9.50
CA GLU A 432 31.88 17.80 8.62
C GLU A 432 31.23 16.88 7.59
N LEU A 433 31.39 17.20 6.31
CA LEU A 433 30.76 16.47 5.22
C LEU A 433 31.60 15.27 4.78
N SER A 434 30.90 14.21 4.37
CA SER A 434 31.50 13.01 3.79
C SER A 434 30.50 12.32 2.85
N GLY A 435 30.99 11.52 1.89
CA GLY A 435 30.12 10.89 0.89
C GLY A 435 29.52 11.89 -0.11
N GLY A 436 29.00 11.41 -1.23
CA GLY A 436 28.32 12.24 -2.23
C GLY A 436 29.20 13.24 -3.01
N MET A 437 30.51 13.30 -2.76
CA MET A 437 31.44 14.28 -3.35
C MET A 437 32.56 13.63 -4.19
N GLY A 438 32.36 12.39 -4.63
CA GLY A 438 33.37 11.62 -5.37
C GLY A 438 34.49 11.06 -4.48
N ARG A 439 35.55 10.54 -5.13
CA ARG A 439 36.72 9.91 -4.47
C ARG A 439 37.97 10.80 -4.47
N GLY A 440 37.90 11.97 -5.11
CA GLY A 440 39.03 12.90 -5.22
C GLY A 440 39.19 13.79 -3.98
N LEU A 441 40.27 14.58 -3.97
CA LEU A 441 40.53 15.62 -2.96
C LEU A 441 39.94 16.98 -3.32
N THR A 442 39.23 17.06 -4.44
CA THR A 442 38.52 18.27 -4.89
C THR A 442 37.08 17.90 -5.14
N ALA A 443 36.17 18.61 -4.48
CA ALA A 443 34.74 18.37 -4.61
C ALA A 443 34.26 18.79 -6.00
N PRO A 444 33.45 17.98 -6.70
CA PRO A 444 32.76 18.42 -7.90
C PRO A 444 31.90 19.67 -7.63
N PRO A 445 31.77 20.60 -8.60
CA PRO A 445 30.90 21.76 -8.45
C PRO A 445 29.47 21.37 -8.03
N GLY A 446 28.91 22.09 -7.05
CA GLY A 446 27.55 21.85 -6.52
C GLY A 446 27.42 20.70 -5.51
N SER A 447 28.50 19.94 -5.24
CA SER A 447 28.48 18.84 -4.28
C SER A 447 28.61 19.29 -2.82
N VAL A 448 29.36 20.36 -2.55
CA VAL A 448 29.44 21.01 -1.23
C VAL A 448 28.43 22.17 -1.19
N PRO A 449 27.61 22.27 -0.14
CA PRO A 449 26.70 23.41 0.02
C PRO A 449 27.41 24.76 0.06
N GLN A 450 26.80 25.77 -0.56
CA GLN A 450 27.37 27.12 -0.64
C GLN A 450 26.85 28.02 0.48
N VAL A 451 27.59 29.08 0.81
CA VAL A 451 27.11 30.12 1.73
C VAL A 451 25.82 30.74 1.18
N GLY A 452 24.82 30.93 2.04
CA GLY A 452 23.46 31.36 1.69
C GLY A 452 22.53 30.23 1.26
N GLU A 453 23.03 29.00 1.08
CA GLU A 453 22.18 27.86 0.75
C GLU A 453 21.35 27.41 1.96
N ARG A 454 20.06 27.13 1.73
CA ARG A 454 19.16 26.61 2.75
C ARG A 454 19.08 25.08 2.64
N LEU A 455 19.42 24.38 3.72
CA LEU A 455 19.50 22.93 3.77
C LEU A 455 18.52 22.36 4.78
N CYS A 456 17.92 21.22 4.44
CA CYS A 456 17.29 20.33 5.41
C CYS A 456 18.23 19.15 5.70
N LEU A 457 18.53 18.97 6.99
CA LEU A 457 19.37 17.89 7.50
C LEU A 457 18.59 17.08 8.53
N THR A 458 18.77 15.77 8.51
CA THR A 458 18.02 14.85 9.37
C THR A 458 18.83 13.62 9.74
N THR A 459 18.51 12.98 10.86
CA THR A 459 19.02 11.66 11.26
C THR A 459 18.39 10.52 10.46
N LEU A 460 17.32 10.79 9.71
CA LEU A 460 16.65 9.82 8.86
C LEU A 460 17.54 9.47 7.67
N SER A 461 17.67 8.17 7.38
CA SER A 461 18.61 7.66 6.38
C SER A 461 17.90 6.74 5.38
N GLU A 462 18.07 7.04 4.08
CA GLU A 462 17.72 6.12 2.98
C GLU A 462 18.82 5.07 2.73
N ALA A 463 19.81 4.93 3.63
CA ALA A 463 20.91 4.00 3.43
C ALA A 463 20.38 2.56 3.26
N PHE A 464 20.98 1.86 2.30
CA PHE A 464 20.66 0.46 2.04
C PHE A 464 20.90 -0.38 3.30
N LEU A 465 19.82 -0.96 3.81
CA LEU A 465 19.90 -2.04 4.80
C LEU A 465 20.19 -3.34 4.02
N PRO A 466 21.19 -4.16 4.40
CA PRO A 466 21.39 -5.48 3.81
C PRO A 466 20.31 -6.46 4.27
N ALA A 467 20.00 -7.45 3.43
CA ALA A 467 19.06 -8.51 3.83
C ALA A 467 19.65 -9.25 5.04
N GLY A 468 18.82 -9.57 6.03
CA GLY A 468 19.23 -10.40 7.15
C GLY A 468 19.71 -11.78 6.67
N THR A 469 20.68 -12.34 7.38
CA THR A 469 21.05 -13.75 7.22
C THR A 469 20.08 -14.60 8.03
N PHE A 470 19.41 -15.54 7.36
CA PHE A 470 18.47 -16.47 8.00
C PHE A 470 19.01 -17.90 7.89
N PRO A 471 18.72 -18.77 8.87
CA PRO A 471 19.10 -20.17 8.81
C PRO A 471 18.40 -20.87 7.64
N THR A 472 18.97 -21.97 7.17
CA THR A 472 18.28 -22.89 6.25
C THR A 472 17.11 -23.57 6.96
N ALA A 473 16.19 -24.16 6.19
CA ALA A 473 15.04 -24.87 6.77
C ALA A 473 15.46 -26.08 7.64
N GLU A 474 16.58 -26.71 7.34
CA GLU A 474 17.13 -27.84 8.11
C GLU A 474 17.74 -27.39 9.46
N GLU A 475 18.21 -26.14 9.52
CA GLU A 475 18.79 -25.53 10.72
C GLU A 475 17.73 -24.88 11.62
N THR A 476 16.45 -24.91 11.22
CA THR A 476 15.38 -24.36 12.05
C THR A 476 15.16 -25.22 13.29
N PRO A 477 15.13 -24.65 14.52
CA PRO A 477 14.88 -25.42 15.73
C PRO A 477 13.58 -26.22 15.65
N TRP A 478 13.54 -27.39 16.31
CA TRP A 478 12.36 -28.28 16.33
C TRP A 478 11.07 -27.59 16.82
N THR A 479 11.20 -26.55 17.65
CA THR A 479 10.10 -25.71 18.12
C THR A 479 9.47 -24.85 17.03
N HIS A 480 10.11 -24.70 15.86
CA HIS A 480 9.72 -23.80 14.77
C HIS A 480 9.60 -24.53 13.42
N GLY A 481 10.28 -25.68 13.23
CA GLY A 481 10.13 -26.54 12.05
C GLY A 481 9.06 -27.62 12.16
N GLY A 482 8.54 -27.87 13.37
CA GLY A 482 7.71 -29.06 13.66
C GLY A 482 8.55 -30.35 13.68
N PRO A 483 8.04 -31.46 14.25
CA PRO A 483 8.74 -32.74 14.14
C PRO A 483 8.84 -33.16 12.66
N PRO A 484 9.97 -33.76 12.21
CA PRO A 484 10.11 -34.22 10.84
C PRO A 484 8.97 -35.20 10.49
N THR A 485 8.16 -34.84 9.50
CA THR A 485 7.10 -35.71 8.98
C THR A 485 7.73 -36.77 8.08
N HIS A 486 7.53 -38.05 8.41
CA HIS A 486 8.05 -39.21 7.67
C HIS A 486 7.44 -39.42 6.26
N ASP A 487 6.68 -38.46 5.71
CA ASP A 487 5.93 -38.63 4.45
C ASP A 487 6.76 -38.33 3.18
N ALA A 488 8.06 -38.09 3.29
CA ALA A 488 8.94 -37.94 2.12
C ALA A 488 9.47 -39.28 1.56
N ALA A 489 9.10 -40.42 2.14
CA ALA A 489 9.60 -41.74 1.75
C ALA A 489 8.76 -42.45 0.66
N ASP A 490 7.51 -42.04 0.38
CA ASP A 490 6.62 -42.78 -0.51
C ASP A 490 6.58 -42.30 -1.98
N ALA A 491 7.58 -41.51 -2.41
CA ALA A 491 7.75 -41.10 -3.81
C ALA A 491 8.80 -41.93 -4.58
N ARG A 492 9.30 -43.05 -4.03
CA ARG A 492 10.16 -44.00 -4.76
C ARG A 492 9.84 -45.43 -4.38
N GLY A 493 9.04 -46.11 -5.20
CA GLY A 493 8.77 -47.54 -4.99
C GLY A 493 7.70 -48.15 -5.88
N SER A 494 7.58 -47.72 -7.14
CA SER A 494 6.93 -48.56 -8.16
C SER A 494 7.89 -49.68 -8.54
N GLU A 495 7.86 -50.78 -7.80
CA GLU A 495 8.27 -52.10 -8.28
C GLU A 495 7.86 -53.13 -7.24
N LEU A 496 6.86 -53.96 -7.56
CA LEU A 496 6.78 -55.38 -7.19
C LEU A 496 5.56 -55.97 -7.90
N SER A 497 5.79 -56.37 -9.15
CA SER A 497 5.02 -57.42 -9.80
C SER A 497 5.57 -58.77 -9.35
N SER A 498 4.65 -59.69 -9.07
CA SER A 498 4.78 -61.16 -9.01
C SER A 498 5.54 -61.78 -7.82
N VAL A 499 4.82 -62.60 -7.03
CA VAL A 499 4.95 -64.08 -6.97
C VAL A 499 3.95 -64.65 -5.93
N VAL A 500 3.00 -65.44 -6.46
CA VAL A 500 2.36 -66.67 -5.92
C VAL A 500 1.41 -66.58 -4.71
N GLY A 501 0.19 -67.09 -4.95
CA GLY A 501 -0.87 -67.40 -3.99
C GLY A 501 -2.20 -67.57 -4.68
#